data_AF-A0A093IUG3-F1
#
_entry.id   AF-A0A093IUG3-F1
#
_cell.length_a   1.000
_cell.length_b   1.000
_cell.length_c   1.000
_cell.angle_alpha   90.00
_cell.angle_beta   90.00
_cell.angle_gamma   90.00
#
_symmetry.space_group_name_H-M   'P 1'
#
loop_
_entity.id
_entity.type
_entity.pdbx_description
1 polymer ?
#
loop_
_entity_poly.entity_id
_entity_poly.type
_entity_poly.pdbx_seq_one_letter_code
_entity_poly.pdbx_strand_id
1 'polypeptide(L)'
;NLLLPDGVPPERQWARFYIKIYRAEGLPRMNTSIMANVKKALIGENKDLVDPYVQVVFAGQKGKTSIQKSSYEPLWNEQIVFTEMFPPLCKRIKIQIRDSDKVNDVAIGTHFIDLRKISNEG
;
A
#
# COMPACT_ATOMS: atom_id res chain seq x y z
N ASN A 1 5.96 2.29 33.74
CA ASN A 1 4.97 2.26 32.64
C ASN A 1 4.98 0.85 32.06
N LEU A 2 3.93 0.04 32.29
CA LEU A 2 3.96 -1.44 32.24
C LEU A 2 3.63 -2.07 30.87
N LEU A 3 3.55 -1.27 29.79
CA LEU A 3 3.10 -1.75 28.47
C LEU A 3 4.15 -1.67 27.36
N LEU A 4 5.38 -1.24 27.68
CA LEU A 4 6.47 -1.24 26.70
C LEU A 4 7.14 -2.62 26.68
N PRO A 5 7.39 -3.20 25.50
CA PRO A 5 8.20 -4.40 25.38
C PRO A 5 9.61 -4.18 25.94
N ASP A 6 10.23 -5.26 26.41
CA ASP A 6 11.62 -5.25 26.85
C ASP A 6 12.55 -4.70 25.76
N GLY A 7 13.47 -3.82 26.16
CA GLY A 7 14.41 -3.15 25.26
C GLY A 7 13.89 -1.88 24.58
N VAL A 8 12.62 -1.49 24.78
CA VAL A 8 12.10 -0.21 24.28
C VAL A 8 12.29 0.90 25.32
N PRO A 9 12.99 2.00 25.01
CA PRO A 9 13.18 3.09 25.96
C PRO A 9 11.83 3.75 26.31
N PRO A 10 11.63 4.16 27.59
CA PRO A 10 10.39 4.80 28.02
C PRO A 10 10.19 6.16 27.34
N GLU A 11 11.28 6.88 27.10
CA GLU A 11 11.31 8.07 26.28
C GLU A 11 11.51 7.67 24.81
N ARG A 12 10.52 8.01 23.98
CA ARG A 12 10.58 7.83 22.52
C ARG A 12 10.41 9.19 21.88
N GLN A 13 11.11 9.41 20.77
CA GLN A 13 10.99 10.64 19.99
C GLN A 13 9.99 10.46 18.85
N TRP A 14 9.38 11.53 18.40
CA TRP A 14 8.58 11.50 17.18
C TRP A 14 9.48 11.41 15.94
N ALA A 15 9.14 10.50 15.03
CA ALA A 15 9.81 10.36 13.75
C ALA A 15 8.80 10.43 12.59
N ARG A 16 9.27 10.90 11.43
CA ARG A 16 8.51 10.91 10.18
C ARG A 16 8.98 9.76 9.29
N PHE A 17 8.04 8.91 8.91
CA PHE A 17 8.27 7.79 7.99
C PHE A 17 7.76 8.21 6.62
N TYR A 18 8.69 8.35 5.66
CA TYR A 18 8.39 8.74 4.29
C TYR A 18 8.36 7.50 3.39
N ILE A 19 7.18 7.16 2.87
CA ILE A 19 7.00 6.06 1.94
C ILE A 19 6.76 6.67 0.56
N LYS A 20 7.77 6.63 -0.30
CA LYS A 20 7.70 7.09 -1.69
C LYS A 20 7.27 5.94 -2.59
N ILE A 21 6.21 6.16 -3.36
CA ILE A 21 5.58 5.17 -4.23
C ILE A 21 5.70 5.69 -5.66
N TYR A 22 6.58 5.06 -6.42
CA TYR A 22 6.90 5.50 -7.79
C TYR A 22 5.92 4.91 -8.81
N ARG A 23 5.99 3.59 -9.02
CA ARG A 23 5.21 2.90 -10.05
C ARG A 23 5.03 1.40 -9.75
N ALA A 24 4.13 0.76 -10.49
CA ALA A 24 4.07 -0.69 -10.61
C ALA A 24 4.11 -1.09 -12.09
N GLU A 25 4.56 -2.30 -12.37
CA GLU A 25 4.64 -2.89 -13.71
C GLU A 25 4.03 -4.29 -13.67
N GLY A 26 3.48 -4.74 -14.80
CA GLY A 26 2.99 -6.12 -14.95
C GLY A 26 1.83 -6.48 -14.02
N LEU A 27 0.94 -5.54 -13.70
CA LEU A 27 -0.26 -5.86 -12.92
C LEU A 27 -1.12 -6.92 -13.67
N PRO A 28 -1.75 -7.85 -12.93
CA PRO A 28 -2.48 -8.94 -13.56
C PRO A 28 -3.65 -8.39 -14.37
N ARG A 29 -3.77 -8.90 -15.60
CA ARG A 29 -4.97 -8.70 -16.41
C ARG A 29 -6.10 -9.48 -15.75
N MET A 30 -6.95 -8.80 -14.96
CA MET A 30 -8.13 -9.41 -14.37
C MET A 30 -9.16 -9.70 -15.48
N ASN A 31 -8.99 -10.81 -16.18
CA ASN A 31 -9.75 -11.20 -17.36
C ASN A 31 -10.70 -12.40 -17.12
N THR A 32 -10.79 -12.93 -15.89
CA THR A 32 -11.51 -14.18 -15.60
C THR A 32 -12.75 -14.06 -14.70
N SER A 33 -13.08 -12.86 -14.19
CA SER A 33 -14.27 -12.69 -13.35
C SER A 33 -15.49 -12.28 -14.19
N ILE A 34 -16.70 -12.62 -13.73
CA ILE A 34 -17.97 -12.14 -14.32
C ILE A 34 -17.94 -10.60 -14.43
N MET A 35 -17.38 -9.93 -13.43
CA MET A 35 -17.21 -8.49 -13.41
C MET A 35 -16.28 -7.98 -14.53
N ALA A 36 -15.24 -8.73 -14.89
CA ALA A 36 -14.38 -8.41 -16.02
C ALA A 36 -15.14 -8.43 -17.36
N ASN A 37 -16.03 -9.41 -17.58
CA ASN A 37 -16.85 -9.48 -18.79
C ASN A 37 -17.87 -8.34 -18.86
N VAL A 38 -18.50 -7.98 -17.73
CA VAL A 38 -19.40 -6.82 -17.64
C VAL A 38 -18.65 -5.52 -17.92
N LYS A 39 -17.46 -5.32 -17.33
CA LYS A 39 -16.61 -4.15 -17.61
C LYS A 39 -16.22 -4.08 -19.09
N LYS A 40 -15.80 -5.19 -19.71
CA LYS A 40 -15.45 -5.25 -21.14
C LYS A 40 -16.63 -4.89 -22.04
N ALA A 41 -17.83 -5.38 -21.74
CA ALA A 41 -19.03 -5.06 -22.52
C ALA A 41 -19.41 -3.56 -22.47
N LEU A 42 -19.10 -2.88 -21.36
CA LEU A 42 -19.39 -1.45 -21.18
C LEU A 42 -18.27 -0.52 -21.70
N ILE A 43 -17.01 -0.95 -21.58
CA ILE A 43 -15.82 -0.09 -21.77
C ILE A 43 -15.10 -0.41 -23.10
N GLY A 44 -15.40 -1.56 -23.72
CA GLY A 44 -14.73 -2.09 -24.92
C GLY A 44 -13.62 -3.08 -24.58
N GLU A 45 -13.35 -4.02 -25.50
CA GLU A 45 -12.45 -5.17 -25.26
C GLU A 45 -10.96 -4.80 -25.08
N ASN A 46 -10.56 -3.58 -25.45
CA ASN A 46 -9.16 -3.15 -25.55
C ASN A 46 -8.67 -2.21 -24.43
N LYS A 47 -9.44 -1.99 -23.35
CA LYS A 47 -9.00 -1.13 -22.24
C LYS A 47 -8.57 -1.94 -21.03
N ASP A 48 -7.48 -1.49 -20.40
CA ASP A 48 -7.04 -1.98 -19.11
C ASP A 48 -8.20 -1.85 -18.10
N LEU A 49 -8.51 -2.94 -17.40
CA LEU A 49 -9.70 -3.03 -16.55
C LEU A 49 -9.46 -2.72 -15.07
N VAL A 50 -8.20 -2.46 -14.72
CA VAL A 50 -7.76 -2.24 -13.35
C VAL A 50 -7.54 -0.75 -13.15
N ASP A 51 -8.06 -0.24 -12.04
CA ASP A 51 -7.91 1.12 -11.55
C ASP A 51 -7.01 1.09 -10.28
N PRO A 52 -5.69 0.87 -10.42
CA PRO A 52 -4.85 0.56 -9.27
C PRO A 52 -4.54 1.77 -8.38
N TYR A 53 -4.44 1.49 -7.08
CA TYR A 53 -3.83 2.37 -6.08
C TYR A 53 -3.03 1.56 -5.05
N VAL A 54 -2.12 2.22 -4.34
CA VAL A 54 -1.36 1.60 -3.25
C VAL A 54 -1.92 2.06 -1.91
N GLN A 55 -2.25 1.10 -1.05
CA GLN A 55 -2.57 1.33 0.36
C GLN A 55 -1.37 0.94 1.23
N VAL A 56 -0.94 1.84 2.11
CA VAL A 56 0.09 1.60 3.10
C VAL A 56 -0.55 1.63 4.49
N VAL A 57 -0.25 0.61 5.30
CA VAL A 57 -0.67 0.53 6.71
C VAL A 57 0.56 0.38 7.59
N PHE A 58 0.72 1.29 8.55
CA PHE A 58 1.85 1.34 9.45
C PHE A 58 1.43 1.86 10.83
N ALA A 59 1.79 1.17 11.90
CA ALA A 59 1.47 1.56 13.28
C ALA A 59 -0.01 1.96 13.51
N GLY A 60 -0.95 1.22 12.91
CA GLY A 60 -2.40 1.53 12.98
C GLY A 60 -2.88 2.66 12.07
N GLN A 61 -1.96 3.41 11.45
CA GLN A 61 -2.26 4.45 10.47
C GLN A 61 -2.43 3.86 9.08
N LYS A 62 -3.23 4.51 8.23
CA LYS A 62 -3.48 4.10 6.85
C LYS A 62 -3.35 5.31 5.92
N GLY A 63 -2.56 5.15 4.86
CA GLY A 63 -2.45 6.11 3.75
C GLY A 63 -2.69 5.42 2.42
N LYS A 64 -3.08 6.18 1.41
CA LYS A 64 -3.24 5.67 0.04
C LYS A 64 -2.77 6.67 -1.00
N THR A 65 -2.36 6.18 -2.15
CA THR A 65 -2.10 7.02 -3.33
C THR A 65 -3.40 7.42 -4.01
N SER A 66 -3.29 8.29 -5.03
CA SER A 66 -4.34 8.43 -6.04
C SER A 66 -4.59 7.11 -6.79
N ILE A 67 -5.78 7.01 -7.36
CA ILE A 67 -6.18 5.91 -8.25
C ILE A 67 -5.75 6.28 -9.67
N GLN A 68 -4.96 5.42 -10.30
CA GLN A 68 -4.68 5.51 -11.74
C GLN A 68 -5.74 4.73 -12.48
N LYS A 69 -6.44 5.33 -13.44
CA LYS A 69 -7.54 4.67 -14.14
C LYS A 69 -7.04 3.83 -15.30
N SER A 70 -7.59 2.64 -15.49
CA SER A 70 -7.31 1.76 -16.62
C SER A 70 -5.82 1.66 -16.92
N SER A 71 -5.05 1.14 -15.96
CA SER A 71 -3.60 1.04 -16.11
C SER A 71 -3.03 -0.24 -15.51
N TYR A 72 -2.33 -1.03 -16.32
CA TYR A 72 -1.50 -2.15 -15.83
C TYR A 72 -0.09 -1.73 -15.41
N GLU A 73 0.33 -0.51 -15.75
CA GLU A 73 1.65 0.06 -15.45
C GLU A 73 1.52 1.47 -14.83
N PRO A 74 0.87 1.59 -13.66
CA PRO A 74 0.56 2.88 -13.07
C PRO A 74 1.81 3.63 -12.60
N LEU A 75 1.85 4.94 -12.85
CA LEU A 75 2.82 5.88 -12.30
C LEU A 75 2.13 6.76 -11.25
N TRP A 76 2.52 6.64 -9.99
CA TRP A 76 2.01 7.51 -8.92
C TRP A 76 2.96 8.66 -8.63
N ASN A 77 4.24 8.37 -8.40
CA ASN A 77 5.23 9.35 -7.94
C ASN A 77 4.75 10.15 -6.72
N GLU A 78 4.09 9.46 -5.79
CA GLU A 78 3.48 10.05 -4.60
C GLU A 78 4.28 9.69 -3.34
N GLN A 79 4.07 10.47 -2.28
CA GLN A 79 4.68 10.23 -0.98
C GLN A 79 3.61 10.19 0.11
N ILE A 80 3.57 9.08 0.84
CA ILE A 80 2.77 8.93 2.04
C ILE A 80 3.69 9.16 3.24
N VAL A 81 3.26 10.02 4.17
CA VAL A 81 4.03 10.34 5.38
C VAL A 81 3.24 9.94 6.60
N PHE A 82 3.86 9.15 7.47
CA PHE A 82 3.34 8.85 8.81
C PHE A 82 4.22 9.50 9.86
N THR A 83 3.61 9.88 10.98
CA THR A 83 4.32 10.37 12.16
C THR A 83 4.07 9.38 13.29
N GLU A 84 5.13 8.80 13.84
CA GLU A 84 5.05 7.77 14.88
C GLU A 84 6.25 7.87 15.83
N MET A 85 6.08 7.41 17.06
CA MET A 85 7.13 7.34 18.07
C MET A 85 8.19 6.29 17.69
N PHE A 86 9.46 6.64 17.88
CA PHE A 86 10.62 5.81 17.53
C PHE A 86 11.37 5.31 18.78
N PRO A 87 11.72 4.02 18.87
CA PRO A 87 11.40 2.98 17.89
C PRO A 87 9.90 2.63 17.87
N PRO A 88 9.31 2.36 16.69
CA PRO A 88 7.91 1.98 16.60
C PRO A 88 7.69 0.62 17.26
N LEU A 89 6.54 0.45 17.92
CA LEU A 89 6.20 -0.82 18.56
C LEU A 89 5.78 -1.89 17.54
N CYS A 90 5.53 -1.50 16.28
CA CYS A 90 5.26 -2.42 15.19
C CYS A 90 6.54 -2.69 14.38
N LYS A 91 6.67 -3.92 13.87
CA LYS A 91 7.88 -4.37 13.16
C LYS A 91 7.75 -4.35 11.64
N ARG A 92 6.56 -4.06 11.11
CA ARG A 92 6.25 -4.21 9.68
C ARG A 92 5.43 -3.06 9.13
N ILE A 93 5.75 -2.65 7.91
CA ILE A 93 4.91 -1.80 7.07
C ILE A 93 4.17 -2.73 6.11
N LYS A 94 2.84 -2.67 6.08
CA LYS A 94 2.02 -3.41 5.11
C LYS A 94 1.77 -2.54 3.90
N ILE A 95 2.11 -3.03 2.72
CA ILE A 95 1.86 -2.39 1.43
C ILE A 95 0.92 -3.28 0.64
N GLN A 96 -0.14 -2.71 0.08
CA GLN A 96 -1.09 -3.43 -0.76
C GLN A 96 -1.34 -2.66 -2.05
N ILE A 97 -1.22 -3.33 -3.19
CA ILE A 97 -1.76 -2.81 -4.45
C ILE A 97 -3.21 -3.29 -4.52
N ARG A 98 -4.13 -2.38 -4.79
CA ARG A 98 -5.57 -2.63 -4.81
C ARG A 98 -6.17 -2.11 -6.10
N ASP A 99 -7.16 -2.83 -6.62
CA ASP A 99 -8.03 -2.34 -7.69
C ASP A 99 -9.19 -1.57 -7.06
N SER A 100 -9.45 -0.35 -7.51
CA SER A 100 -10.60 0.40 -7.07
C SER A 100 -11.83 0.00 -7.86
N ASP A 101 -12.81 -0.56 -7.16
CA ASP A 101 -14.06 -1.00 -7.77
C ASP A 101 -15.25 -0.38 -7.05
N LYS A 102 -16.33 -0.09 -7.79
CA LYS A 102 -17.51 0.59 -7.24
C LYS A 102 -18.19 -0.16 -6.09
N VAL A 103 -17.98 -1.47 -5.99
CA VAL A 103 -18.63 -2.34 -5.01
C VAL A 103 -17.69 -2.73 -3.88
N ASN A 104 -16.48 -3.20 -4.21
CA ASN A 104 -15.47 -3.53 -3.21
C ASN A 104 -14.08 -3.45 -3.83
N ASP A 105 -13.18 -2.73 -3.17
CA ASP A 105 -11.78 -2.70 -3.56
C ASP A 105 -11.12 -4.07 -3.33
N VAL A 106 -10.53 -4.63 -4.38
CA VAL A 106 -9.88 -5.95 -4.32
C VAL A 106 -8.38 -5.78 -4.16
N ALA A 107 -7.77 -6.52 -3.22
CA ALA A 107 -6.31 -6.55 -3.12
C ALA A 107 -5.74 -7.39 -4.26
N ILE A 108 -4.90 -6.78 -5.10
CA ILE A 108 -4.15 -7.44 -6.16
C ILE A 108 -2.95 -8.16 -5.57
N GLY A 109 -2.24 -7.49 -4.65
CA GLY A 109 -1.05 -8.02 -4.00
C GLY A 109 -0.82 -7.39 -2.64
N THR A 110 -0.17 -8.12 -1.74
CA THR A 110 0.22 -7.64 -0.42
C THR A 110 1.69 -7.96 -0.17
N HIS A 111 2.45 -6.96 0.26
CA HIS A 111 3.83 -7.11 0.69
C HIS A 111 4.02 -6.51 2.09
N PHE A 112 4.95 -7.07 2.86
CA PHE A 112 5.31 -6.56 4.17
C PHE A 112 6.80 -6.21 4.18
N ILE A 113 7.11 -4.94 4.43
CA ILE A 113 8.49 -4.52 4.70
C ILE A 113 8.75 -4.75 6.18
N ASP A 114 9.73 -5.61 6.49
CA ASP A 114 10.22 -5.79 7.85
C ASP A 114 11.23 -4.69 8.18
N LEU A 115 10.93 -3.88 9.20
CA LEU A 115 11.79 -2.75 9.57
C LEU A 115 13.21 -3.21 9.87
N ARG A 116 13.40 -4.40 10.44
CA ARG A 116 14.72 -4.97 10.78
C ARG A 116 15.62 -5.19 9.56
N LYS A 117 15.04 -5.28 8.37
CA LYS A 117 15.79 -5.45 7.11
C LYS A 117 16.24 -4.11 6.52
N ILE A 118 15.67 -3.00 6.98
CA ILE A 118 15.89 -1.66 6.43
C ILE A 118 16.36 -0.64 7.47
N SER A 119 16.53 -1.07 8.72
CA SER A 119 17.06 -0.28 9.83
C SER A 119 18.34 -0.90 10.37
N ASN A 120 19.29 -0.06 10.77
CA ASN A 120 20.44 -0.44 11.60
C ASN A 120 20.26 0.18 12.99
N GLU A 121 20.97 -0.33 13.99
CA GLU A 121 20.98 0.18 15.37
C GLU A 121 21.63 1.57 15.50
N GLY A 122 22.29 2.04 14.43
CA GLY A 122 23.04 3.30 14.41
C GLY A 122 24.52 3.06 14.64
#